data_AF-A0A7K5CQ99-F1
#
_entry.id   AF-A0A7K5CQ99-F1
#
_cell.length_a   1.000
_cell.length_b   1.000
_cell.length_c   1.000
_cell.angle_alpha   90.00
_cell.angle_beta   90.00
_cell.angle_gamma   90.00
#
_symmetry.space_group_name_H-M   'P 1'
#
loop_
_entity.id
_entity.type
_entity.pdbx_description
1 polymer ?
#
loop_
_entity_poly.entity_id
_entity_poly.type
_entity_poly.pdbx_seq_one_letter_code
_entity_poly.pdbx_strand_id
1 'polypeptide(L)'
;QSRAQSAMELLQELNNDVSGNFVEESPEKLLDNNPSFFNRFNLVIATQLPESTLLRLAELLWNSNIPLLVCRTYGLVGYMRVIIKEHTVVESHPDNTLEDLRLDKPFPELTEHIQSYDLDHMDRKDHSHTPWVVIVAQYLTKWFNEKSEQLPKSYKEKEAFRQLIRQGILKNENGTPEDEENFEEAIKNVNTALNTTEVPRGIQELFNDDCCVKLTEQSPSFWILVRALKEFVASEGQGTLPVRGTIPDMIADSSKFIKLQNVYREKAKKDMAAVGAHAAKLLQSLGKAPESISERELKLLCDNAAFLRVVRCRSLAEEYSLNTFNKDEIISHMDNPDSEIVLYLMLRTVNRFYKQHGRYPGM
;
A
#
# COMPACT_ATOMS: atom_id res chain seq x y z
N GLN A 1 -21.24 -9.82 40.24
CA GLN A 1 -21.41 -8.78 39.20
C GLN A 1 -21.11 -9.39 37.85
N SER A 2 -21.74 -8.89 36.79
CA SER A 2 -21.51 -9.37 35.42
C SER A 2 -20.08 -9.04 34.98
N ARG A 3 -19.40 -10.00 34.33
CA ARG A 3 -18.07 -9.75 33.76
C ARG A 3 -18.08 -8.60 32.75
N ALA A 4 -19.16 -8.49 31.97
CA ALA A 4 -19.29 -7.46 30.94
C ALA A 4 -19.43 -6.07 31.56
N GLN A 5 -20.26 -5.96 32.61
CA GLN A 5 -20.44 -4.71 33.36
C GLN A 5 -19.12 -4.26 34.00
N SER A 6 -18.49 -5.12 34.80
CA SER A 6 -17.28 -4.75 35.55
C SER A 6 -16.11 -4.39 34.62
N ALA A 7 -15.96 -5.09 33.48
CA ALA A 7 -14.93 -4.75 32.50
C ALA A 7 -15.20 -3.41 31.81
N MET A 8 -16.46 -3.14 31.44
CA MET A 8 -16.85 -1.88 30.78
C MET A 8 -16.56 -0.67 31.68
N GLU A 9 -16.96 -0.74 32.96
CA GLU A 9 -16.76 0.34 33.93
C GLU A 9 -15.27 0.70 34.06
N LEU A 10 -14.39 -0.29 34.19
CA LEU A 10 -12.94 -0.06 34.31
C LEU A 10 -12.30 0.40 32.99
N LEU A 11 -12.71 -0.16 31.85
CA LEU A 11 -12.17 0.25 30.54
C LEU A 11 -12.60 1.69 30.17
N GLN A 12 -13.78 2.12 30.62
CA GLN A 12 -14.28 3.48 30.40
C GLN A 12 -13.38 4.53 31.06
N GLU A 13 -12.71 4.21 32.17
CA GLU A 13 -11.78 5.11 32.85
C GLU A 13 -10.52 5.42 32.02
N LEU A 14 -10.18 4.59 31.03
CA LEU A 14 -8.98 4.80 30.20
C LEU A 14 -9.10 6.03 29.29
N ASN A 15 -10.31 6.35 28.82
CA ASN A 15 -10.54 7.49 27.94
C ASN A 15 -12.01 7.95 27.98
N ASN A 16 -12.25 9.18 28.47
CA ASN A 16 -13.58 9.77 28.56
C ASN A 16 -14.18 10.18 27.21
N ASP A 17 -13.37 10.26 26.14
CA ASP A 17 -13.84 10.55 24.79
C ASP A 17 -14.46 9.31 24.10
N VAL A 18 -14.32 8.13 24.70
CA VAL A 18 -14.91 6.87 24.21
C VAL A 18 -16.18 6.57 25.01
N SER A 19 -17.26 6.16 24.35
CA SER A 19 -18.49 5.71 25.03
C SER A 19 -18.55 4.19 25.11
N GLY A 20 -18.41 3.66 26.33
CA GLY A 20 -18.50 2.24 26.67
C GLY A 20 -19.95 1.80 26.90
N ASN A 21 -20.26 0.56 26.55
CA ASN A 21 -21.57 -0.06 26.79
C ASN A 21 -21.40 -1.58 26.95
N PHE A 22 -22.38 -2.27 27.54
CA PHE A 22 -22.37 -3.72 27.71
C PHE A 22 -23.78 -4.32 27.59
N VAL A 23 -23.82 -5.62 27.30
CA VAL A 23 -25.04 -6.43 27.30
C VAL A 23 -24.77 -7.68 28.14
N GLU A 24 -25.65 -7.98 29.09
CA GLU A 24 -25.55 -9.16 29.97
C GLU A 24 -26.17 -10.41 29.33
N GLU A 25 -25.84 -10.68 28.08
CA GLU A 25 -26.28 -11.86 27.34
C GLU A 25 -25.11 -12.60 26.70
N SER A 26 -25.25 -13.92 26.53
CA SER A 26 -24.24 -14.69 25.82
C SER A 26 -24.41 -14.51 24.29
N PRO A 27 -23.33 -14.69 23.51
CA PRO A 27 -23.42 -14.63 22.05
C PRO A 27 -24.45 -15.60 21.48
N GLU A 28 -24.64 -16.78 22.06
CA GLU A 28 -25.64 -17.76 21.63
C GLU A 28 -27.06 -17.20 21.75
N LYS A 29 -27.40 -16.59 22.89
CA LYS A 29 -28.73 -15.97 23.08
C LYS A 29 -28.98 -14.83 22.10
N LEU A 30 -27.97 -14.00 21.85
CA LEU A 30 -28.06 -12.92 20.88
C LEU A 30 -28.23 -13.46 19.45
N LEU A 31 -27.50 -14.52 19.08
CA LEU A 31 -27.65 -15.18 17.78
C LEU A 31 -29.04 -15.80 17.60
N ASP A 32 -29.64 -16.34 18.66
CA ASP A 32 -30.97 -16.95 18.61
C ASP A 32 -32.10 -15.90 18.59
N ASN A 33 -32.01 -14.88 19.44
CA ASN A 33 -33.12 -13.94 19.69
C ASN A 33 -33.03 -12.65 18.87
N ASN A 34 -31.81 -12.18 18.57
CA ASN A 34 -31.58 -10.88 17.92
C ASN A 34 -30.31 -10.88 17.05
N PRO A 35 -30.26 -11.69 15.97
CA PRO A 35 -29.07 -11.81 15.12
C PRO A 35 -28.61 -10.48 14.50
N SER A 36 -29.54 -9.56 14.20
CA SER A 36 -29.23 -8.25 13.64
C SER A 36 -28.55 -7.30 14.65
N PHE A 37 -28.45 -7.69 15.93
CA PHE A 37 -27.71 -6.96 16.96
C PHE A 37 -26.32 -6.59 16.46
N PHE A 38 -25.61 -7.52 15.81
CA PHE A 38 -24.23 -7.31 15.38
C PHE A 38 -24.08 -6.33 14.21
N ASN A 39 -25.15 -6.05 13.45
CA ASN A 39 -25.13 -5.15 12.29
C ASN A 39 -24.86 -3.68 12.65
N ARG A 40 -24.86 -3.33 13.94
CA ARG A 40 -24.55 -1.99 14.42
C ARG A 40 -23.06 -1.70 14.59
N PHE A 41 -22.19 -2.70 14.44
CA PHE A 41 -20.76 -2.56 14.70
C PHE A 41 -19.94 -2.54 13.41
N ASN A 42 -18.87 -1.74 13.39
CA ASN A 42 -17.92 -1.71 12.28
C ASN A 42 -16.95 -2.91 12.28
N LEU A 43 -16.70 -3.49 13.44
CA LEU A 43 -15.85 -4.66 13.66
C LEU A 43 -16.37 -5.42 14.88
N VAL A 44 -16.43 -6.74 14.79
CA VAL A 44 -16.70 -7.61 15.94
C VAL A 44 -15.42 -8.34 16.32
N ILE A 45 -15.04 -8.26 17.60
CA ILE A 45 -13.91 -9.01 18.16
C ILE A 45 -14.45 -10.12 19.04
N ALA A 46 -14.23 -11.37 18.63
CA ALA A 46 -14.68 -12.55 19.34
C ALA A 46 -13.51 -13.21 20.09
N THR A 47 -13.60 -13.28 21.41
CA THR A 47 -12.55 -13.88 22.25
C THR A 47 -13.05 -15.13 22.98
N GLN A 48 -12.18 -16.13 23.10
CA GLN A 48 -12.42 -17.36 23.89
C GLN A 48 -13.75 -18.10 23.57
N LEU A 49 -14.28 -17.98 22.35
CA LEU A 49 -15.53 -18.64 21.97
C LEU A 49 -15.36 -20.14 21.70
N PRO A 50 -16.33 -20.99 22.09
CA PRO A 50 -16.42 -22.35 21.60
C PRO A 50 -16.61 -22.39 20.08
N GLU A 51 -16.10 -23.45 19.45
CA GLU A 51 -16.12 -23.62 18.00
C GLU A 51 -17.53 -23.51 17.40
N SER A 52 -18.55 -24.10 18.04
CA SER A 52 -19.93 -24.08 17.56
C SER A 52 -20.50 -22.67 17.48
N THR A 53 -20.30 -21.86 18.53
CA THR A 53 -20.78 -20.48 18.59
C THR A 53 -20.02 -19.60 17.61
N LEU A 54 -18.70 -19.80 17.52
CA LEU A 54 -17.85 -19.07 16.60
C LEU A 54 -18.26 -19.27 15.14
N LEU A 55 -18.53 -20.50 14.71
CA LEU A 55 -18.93 -20.78 13.33
C LEU A 55 -20.28 -20.13 12.99
N ARG A 56 -21.25 -20.19 13.90
CA ARG A 56 -22.55 -19.52 13.73
C ARG A 56 -22.40 -18.00 13.62
N LEU A 57 -21.56 -17.41 14.48
CA LEU A 57 -21.27 -15.98 14.44
C LEU A 57 -20.58 -15.58 13.13
N ALA A 58 -19.54 -16.32 12.72
CA ALA A 58 -18.77 -16.02 11.52
C ALA A 58 -19.63 -16.08 10.25
N GLU A 59 -20.53 -17.06 10.13
CA GLU A 59 -21.46 -17.15 9.01
C GLU A 59 -22.41 -15.94 8.94
N LEU A 60 -22.98 -15.56 10.09
CA LEU A 60 -23.87 -14.39 10.18
C LEU A 60 -23.15 -13.11 9.76
N LEU A 61 -21.98 -12.85 10.34
CA LEU A 61 -21.21 -11.64 10.05
C LEU A 61 -20.69 -11.61 8.60
N TRP A 62 -20.30 -12.76 8.06
CA TRP A 62 -19.93 -12.89 6.66
C TRP A 62 -21.08 -12.48 5.74
N ASN A 63 -22.29 -12.98 5.99
CA ASN A 63 -23.46 -12.65 5.17
C ASN A 63 -23.87 -11.17 5.29
N SER A 64 -23.67 -10.57 6.46
CA SER A 64 -23.90 -9.14 6.68
C SER A 64 -22.73 -8.23 6.24
N ASN A 65 -21.64 -8.76 5.71
CA ASN A 65 -20.41 -8.03 5.35
C ASN A 65 -19.77 -7.28 6.55
N ILE A 66 -19.82 -7.86 7.75
CA ILE A 66 -19.23 -7.27 8.96
C ILE A 66 -17.88 -7.93 9.24
N PRO A 67 -16.79 -7.14 9.36
CA PRO A 67 -15.49 -7.65 9.77
C PRO A 67 -15.53 -8.41 11.10
N LEU A 68 -14.87 -9.56 11.13
CA LEU A 68 -14.69 -10.36 12.35
C LEU A 68 -13.20 -10.59 12.62
N LEU A 69 -12.77 -10.30 13.84
CA LEU A 69 -11.48 -10.69 14.39
C LEU A 69 -11.71 -11.73 15.50
N VAL A 70 -11.16 -12.92 15.32
CA VAL A 70 -11.20 -13.98 16.32
C VAL A 70 -9.87 -14.02 17.03
N CYS A 71 -9.88 -13.95 18.35
CA CYS A 71 -8.68 -14.09 19.18
C CYS A 71 -8.87 -15.22 20.19
N ARG A 72 -7.84 -16.04 20.38
CA ARG A 72 -7.84 -17.05 21.42
C ARG A 72 -6.47 -17.19 22.07
N THR A 73 -6.47 -17.23 23.39
CA THR A 73 -5.31 -17.62 24.18
C THR A 73 -5.56 -18.99 24.80
N TYR A 74 -4.62 -19.92 24.61
CA TYR A 74 -4.67 -21.27 25.19
C TYR A 74 -3.28 -21.67 25.70
N GLY A 75 -3.07 -21.59 27.02
CA GLY A 75 -1.74 -21.74 27.61
C GLY A 75 -0.80 -20.64 27.09
N LEU A 76 0.33 -21.06 26.50
CA LEU A 76 1.32 -20.16 25.89
C LEU A 76 1.06 -19.88 24.41
N VAL A 77 -0.06 -20.36 23.86
CA VAL A 77 -0.41 -20.18 22.43
C VAL A 77 -1.38 -19.02 22.28
N GLY A 78 -1.03 -18.07 21.41
CA GLY A 78 -1.93 -17.06 20.88
C GLY A 78 -2.42 -17.46 19.48
N TYR A 79 -3.71 -17.37 19.23
CA TYR A 79 -4.35 -17.59 17.94
C TYR A 79 -5.13 -16.34 17.55
N MET A 80 -5.00 -15.94 16.29
CA MET A 80 -5.71 -14.81 15.73
C MET A 80 -6.17 -15.10 14.30
N ARG A 81 -7.42 -14.77 13.98
CA ARG A 81 -8.00 -14.99 12.66
C ARG A 81 -8.86 -13.80 12.23
N VAL A 82 -8.44 -13.15 11.16
CA VAL A 82 -9.18 -12.06 10.50
C VAL A 82 -10.10 -12.66 9.44
N ILE A 83 -11.36 -12.22 9.40
CA ILE A 83 -12.36 -12.65 8.43
C ILE A 83 -13.04 -11.40 7.87
N ILE A 84 -12.64 -11.02 6.65
CA ILE A 84 -13.19 -9.91 5.88
C ILE A 84 -13.30 -10.35 4.43
N LYS A 85 -14.47 -10.19 3.80
CA LYS A 85 -14.67 -10.55 2.38
C LYS A 85 -13.72 -9.81 1.46
N GLU A 86 -13.67 -8.50 1.62
CA GLU A 86 -12.80 -7.61 0.87
C GLU A 86 -12.46 -6.39 1.72
N HIS A 87 -11.17 -6.07 1.81
CA HIS A 87 -10.66 -4.88 2.45
C HIS A 87 -9.76 -4.14 1.46
N THR A 88 -10.25 -3.01 0.98
CA THR A 88 -9.56 -2.16 0.01
C THR A 88 -8.79 -1.06 0.76
N VAL A 89 -7.50 -0.91 0.46
CA VAL A 89 -6.59 0.03 1.13
C VAL A 89 -5.95 0.93 0.09
N VAL A 90 -6.10 2.24 0.27
CA VAL A 90 -5.42 3.25 -0.56
C VAL A 90 -4.08 3.63 0.09
N GLU A 91 -4.11 4.00 1.36
CA GLU A 91 -2.92 4.41 2.12
C GLU A 91 -2.32 3.21 2.85
N SER A 92 -1.48 2.44 2.14
CA SER A 92 -0.92 1.19 2.68
C SER A 92 0.36 1.37 3.51
N HIS A 93 0.87 2.61 3.64
CA HIS A 93 2.10 2.96 4.35
C HIS A 93 3.28 1.99 4.14
N PRO A 94 3.77 1.81 2.90
CA PRO A 94 4.93 0.96 2.63
C PRO A 94 6.21 1.48 3.32
N ASP A 95 6.94 0.58 4.01
CA ASP A 95 8.15 0.93 4.78
C ASP A 95 9.30 1.46 3.92
N ASN A 96 9.52 0.86 2.75
CA ASN A 96 10.57 1.25 1.81
C ASN A 96 9.94 1.48 0.44
N THR A 97 9.93 2.72 -0.02
CA THR A 97 9.45 3.05 -1.36
C THR A 97 10.57 3.60 -2.21
N LEU A 98 10.51 3.25 -3.49
CA LEU A 98 11.31 3.95 -4.49
C LEU A 98 10.62 5.26 -4.83
N GLU A 99 11.43 6.29 -5.03
CA GLU A 99 10.97 7.61 -5.43
C GLU A 99 10.50 7.60 -6.89
N ASP A 100 9.44 8.37 -7.17
CA ASP A 100 8.87 8.50 -8.51
C ASP A 100 9.55 9.62 -9.30
N LEU A 101 10.86 9.48 -9.53
CA LEU A 101 11.71 10.53 -10.12
C LEU A 101 11.59 10.65 -11.64
N ARG A 102 10.95 9.70 -12.33
CA ARG A 102 10.71 9.75 -13.78
C ARG A 102 11.96 9.99 -14.64
N LEU A 103 13.16 9.69 -14.15
CA LEU A 103 14.41 9.93 -14.91
C LEU A 103 14.55 9.00 -16.12
N ASP A 104 13.91 7.83 -16.09
CA ASP A 104 13.83 6.89 -17.21
C ASP A 104 12.77 7.28 -18.25
N LYS A 105 11.71 7.96 -17.82
CA LYS A 105 10.57 8.42 -18.65
C LYS A 105 10.19 9.85 -18.27
N PRO A 106 11.05 10.84 -18.56
CA PRO A 106 10.81 12.21 -18.14
C PRO A 106 9.58 12.77 -18.88
N PHE A 107 8.72 13.44 -18.12
CA PHE A 107 7.60 14.18 -18.69
C PHE A 107 8.08 15.54 -19.26
N PRO A 108 7.34 16.16 -20.21
CA PRO A 108 7.83 17.31 -20.97
C PRO A 108 8.38 18.45 -20.09
N GLU A 109 7.67 18.81 -19.03
CA GLU A 109 8.05 19.89 -18.12
C GLU A 109 9.32 19.56 -17.31
N LEU A 110 9.55 18.28 -16.99
CA LEU A 110 10.78 17.84 -16.35
C LEU A 110 11.95 17.92 -17.32
N THR A 111 11.76 17.50 -18.58
CA THR A 111 12.78 17.63 -19.63
C THR A 111 13.17 19.10 -19.84
N GLU A 112 12.20 20.00 -19.97
CA GLU A 112 12.43 21.44 -20.11
C GLU A 112 13.19 21.99 -18.88
N HIS A 113 12.78 21.59 -17.67
CA HIS A 113 13.47 22.01 -16.45
C HIS A 113 14.92 21.54 -16.43
N ILE A 114 15.20 20.28 -16.76
CA ILE A 114 16.57 19.73 -16.80
C ILE A 114 17.41 20.49 -17.82
N GLN A 115 16.88 20.73 -19.03
CA GLN A 115 17.56 21.43 -20.13
C GLN A 115 17.87 22.90 -19.81
N SER A 116 17.17 23.51 -18.84
CA SER A 116 17.47 24.88 -18.39
C SER A 116 18.79 25.00 -17.59
N TYR A 117 19.39 23.88 -17.18
CA TYR A 117 20.68 23.84 -16.48
C TYR A 117 21.82 23.63 -17.47
N ASP A 118 22.83 24.49 -17.40
CA ASP A 118 24.10 24.34 -18.10
C ASP A 118 25.21 24.11 -17.07
N LEU A 119 25.46 22.85 -16.73
CA LEU A 119 26.46 22.49 -15.70
C LEU A 119 27.88 22.88 -16.10
N ASP A 120 28.18 22.97 -17.40
CA ASP A 120 29.54 23.22 -17.90
C ASP A 120 29.93 24.70 -17.79
N HIS A 121 28.95 25.62 -17.66
CA HIS A 121 29.16 27.07 -17.62
C HIS A 121 28.64 27.75 -16.33
N MET A 122 28.23 26.98 -15.32
CA MET A 122 27.83 27.53 -14.01
C MET A 122 29.03 28.06 -13.24
N ASP A 123 28.79 29.08 -12.40
CA ASP A 123 29.77 29.43 -11.37
C ASP A 123 29.89 28.32 -10.32
N ARG A 124 31.01 28.31 -9.60
CA ARG A 124 31.34 27.27 -8.61
C ARG A 124 30.24 27.10 -7.55
N LYS A 125 29.64 28.19 -7.07
CA LYS A 125 28.61 28.12 -6.03
C LYS A 125 27.34 27.53 -6.61
N ASP A 126 26.93 27.96 -7.81
CA ASP A 126 25.74 27.46 -8.45
C ASP A 126 25.86 25.97 -8.81
N HIS A 127 27.04 25.54 -9.27
CA HIS A 127 27.35 24.15 -9.57
C HIS A 127 27.21 23.25 -8.33
N SER A 128 27.83 23.64 -7.21
CA SER A 128 27.83 22.86 -5.96
C SER A 128 26.49 22.85 -5.20
N HIS A 129 25.52 23.68 -5.62
CA HIS A 129 24.17 23.75 -5.04
C HIS A 129 23.09 23.35 -6.05
N THR A 130 23.45 22.57 -7.07
CA THR A 130 22.51 22.00 -8.03
C THR A 130 21.89 20.71 -7.48
N PRO A 131 20.55 20.54 -7.52
CA PRO A 131 19.88 19.32 -7.09
C PRO A 131 20.46 18.06 -7.73
N TRP A 132 20.72 17.01 -6.94
CA TRP A 132 21.35 15.79 -7.46
C TRP A 132 20.52 15.10 -8.55
N VAL A 133 19.20 15.23 -8.51
CA VAL A 133 18.29 14.70 -9.55
C VAL A 133 18.59 15.34 -10.92
N VAL A 134 18.90 16.65 -10.94
CA VAL A 134 19.29 17.38 -12.16
C VAL A 134 20.66 16.90 -12.64
N ILE A 135 21.60 16.69 -11.73
CA ILE A 135 22.93 16.12 -12.05
C ILE A 135 22.77 14.77 -12.73
N VAL A 136 22.05 13.82 -12.10
CA VAL A 136 21.83 12.49 -12.67
C VAL A 136 21.16 12.59 -14.05
N ALA A 137 20.16 13.45 -14.22
CA ALA A 137 19.47 13.63 -15.50
C ALA A 137 20.37 14.19 -16.62
N GLN A 138 21.21 15.18 -16.31
CA GLN A 138 22.18 15.75 -17.25
C GLN A 138 23.22 14.71 -17.68
N TYR A 139 23.76 13.96 -16.72
CA TYR A 139 24.71 12.89 -17.03
C TYR A 139 24.06 11.70 -17.73
N LEU A 140 22.78 11.40 -17.49
CA LEU A 140 22.03 10.44 -18.29
C LEU A 140 21.96 10.87 -19.75
N THR A 141 21.74 12.16 -20.02
CA THR A 141 21.76 12.70 -21.39
C THR A 141 23.14 12.51 -22.05
N LYS A 142 24.23 12.80 -21.33
CA LYS A 142 25.60 12.51 -21.79
C LYS A 142 25.81 11.01 -22.05
N TRP A 143 25.34 10.14 -21.14
CA TRP A 143 25.41 8.68 -21.29
C TRP A 143 24.67 8.18 -22.54
N PHE A 144 23.46 8.69 -22.80
CA PHE A 144 22.67 8.32 -23.97
C PHE A 144 23.36 8.70 -25.28
N ASN A 145 24.02 9.85 -25.32
CA ASN A 145 24.73 10.33 -26.51
C ASN A 145 26.06 9.59 -26.76
N GLU A 146 26.79 9.23 -25.71
CA GLU A 146 28.17 8.75 -25.83
C GLU A 146 28.34 7.23 -25.72
N LYS A 147 27.43 6.54 -25.01
CA LYS A 147 27.67 5.14 -24.61
C LYS A 147 26.57 4.17 -24.99
N SER A 148 25.31 4.49 -24.73
CA SER A 148 24.21 3.53 -24.88
C SER A 148 22.86 4.24 -24.90
N GLU A 149 21.97 3.85 -25.80
CA GLU A 149 20.56 4.30 -25.82
C GLU A 149 19.73 3.76 -24.64
N GLN A 150 20.30 2.88 -23.82
CA GLN A 150 19.64 2.29 -22.66
C GLN A 150 20.24 2.78 -21.34
N LEU A 151 19.38 2.82 -20.31
CA LEU A 151 19.79 3.11 -18.95
C LEU A 151 20.85 2.11 -18.44
N PRO A 152 21.77 2.56 -17.57
CA PRO A 152 22.66 1.67 -16.84
C PRO A 152 21.89 0.62 -16.02
N LYS A 153 21.96 -0.65 -16.42
CA LYS A 153 21.23 -1.76 -15.76
C LYS A 153 22.15 -2.60 -14.90
N SER A 154 23.25 -3.06 -15.47
CA SER A 154 24.19 -3.93 -14.77
C SER A 154 25.01 -3.17 -13.74
N TYR A 155 25.54 -3.88 -12.74
CA TYR A 155 26.46 -3.28 -11.76
C TYR A 155 27.63 -2.56 -12.46
N LYS A 156 28.20 -3.17 -13.50
CA LYS A 156 29.30 -2.60 -14.29
C LYS A 156 28.90 -1.30 -14.99
N GLU A 157 27.71 -1.26 -15.60
CA GLU A 157 27.21 -0.04 -16.26
C GLU A 157 26.90 1.05 -15.24
N LYS A 158 26.24 0.71 -14.13
CA LYS A 158 25.94 1.66 -13.06
C LYS A 158 27.23 2.24 -12.47
N GLU A 159 28.28 1.42 -12.33
CA GLU A 159 29.59 1.91 -11.89
C GLU A 159 30.25 2.80 -12.92
N ALA A 160 30.22 2.44 -14.21
CA ALA A 160 30.71 3.31 -15.28
C ALA A 160 29.96 4.65 -15.34
N PHE A 161 28.66 4.65 -15.02
CA PHE A 161 27.84 5.86 -14.93
C PHE A 161 28.19 6.70 -13.70
N ARG A 162 28.44 6.08 -12.53
CA ARG A 162 28.98 6.81 -11.36
C ARG A 162 30.31 7.48 -11.66
N GLN A 163 31.21 6.79 -12.37
CA GLN A 163 32.48 7.37 -12.77
C GLN A 163 32.30 8.53 -13.76
N LEU A 164 31.30 8.46 -14.65
CA LEU A 164 30.95 9.56 -15.53
C LEU A 164 30.48 10.80 -14.73
N ILE A 165 29.59 10.62 -13.75
CA ILE A 165 29.16 11.72 -12.86
C ILE A 165 30.35 12.29 -12.09
N ARG A 166 31.22 11.43 -11.55
CA ARG A 166 32.41 11.84 -10.76
C ARG A 166 33.39 12.68 -11.57
N GLN A 167 33.49 12.47 -12.88
CA GLN A 167 34.32 13.30 -13.76
C GLN A 167 33.80 14.73 -13.91
N GLY A 168 32.53 14.96 -13.57
CA GLY A 168 31.87 16.25 -13.55
C GLY A 168 32.21 17.16 -12.38
N ILE A 169 32.84 16.63 -11.33
CA ILE A 169 33.22 17.40 -10.15
C ILE A 169 34.29 18.41 -10.55
N LEU A 170 34.09 19.68 -10.19
CA LEU A 170 35.03 20.75 -10.49
C LEU A 170 36.40 20.46 -9.85
N LYS A 171 37.48 20.96 -10.47
CA LYS A 171 38.84 20.83 -9.94
C LYS A 171 39.37 22.19 -9.50
N ASN A 172 40.08 22.20 -8.38
CA ASN A 172 40.78 23.40 -7.92
C ASN A 172 42.02 23.69 -8.78
N GLU A 173 42.70 24.81 -8.47
CA GLU A 173 43.92 25.26 -9.17
C GLU A 173 45.05 24.21 -9.18
N ASN A 174 45.05 23.30 -8.21
CA ASN A 174 46.03 22.21 -8.09
C ASN A 174 45.61 20.93 -8.85
N GLY A 175 44.47 20.95 -9.54
CA GLY A 175 43.94 19.80 -10.27
C GLY A 175 43.25 18.75 -9.40
N THR A 176 43.07 19.02 -8.10
CA THR A 176 42.35 18.13 -7.17
C THR A 176 40.85 18.37 -7.27
N PRO A 177 40.01 17.32 -7.28
CA PRO A 177 38.55 17.49 -7.21
C PRO A 177 38.13 18.31 -6.00
N GLU A 178 37.21 19.24 -6.21
CA GLU A 178 36.55 19.99 -5.16
C GLU A 178 35.59 19.08 -4.38
N ASP A 179 35.26 19.48 -3.14
CA ASP A 179 34.32 18.75 -2.30
C ASP A 179 32.89 19.20 -2.62
N GLU A 180 32.22 18.47 -3.52
CA GLU A 180 30.87 18.76 -3.99
C GLU A 180 29.87 17.71 -3.49
N GLU A 181 29.26 17.97 -2.33
CA GLU A 181 28.36 17.03 -1.66
C GLU A 181 27.15 16.62 -2.53
N ASN A 182 26.64 17.52 -3.36
CA ASN A 182 25.54 17.24 -4.29
C ASN A 182 25.91 16.22 -5.38
N PHE A 183 27.16 16.20 -5.85
CA PHE A 183 27.67 15.17 -6.78
C PHE A 183 27.87 13.83 -6.08
N GLU A 184 28.38 13.84 -4.84
CA GLU A 184 28.47 12.61 -4.04
C GLU A 184 27.08 12.04 -3.70
N GLU A 185 26.09 12.90 -3.45
CA GLU A 185 24.69 12.51 -3.31
C GLU A 185 24.13 11.90 -4.61
N ALA A 186 24.42 12.49 -5.77
CA ALA A 186 24.04 11.94 -7.08
C ALA A 186 24.63 10.54 -7.29
N ILE A 187 25.92 10.36 -7.01
CA ILE A 187 26.64 9.07 -7.17
C ILE A 187 26.03 7.98 -6.27
N LYS A 188 25.73 8.33 -5.01
CA LYS A 188 25.10 7.41 -4.04
C LYS A 188 23.70 6.99 -4.51
N ASN A 189 22.92 7.93 -5.03
CA ASN A 189 21.54 7.70 -5.45
C ASN A 189 21.39 7.04 -6.83
N VAL A 190 22.45 6.84 -7.61
CA VAL A 190 22.38 6.12 -8.92
C VAL A 190 21.61 4.79 -8.84
N ASN A 191 21.76 4.05 -7.74
CA ASN A 191 21.09 2.75 -7.61
C ASN A 191 19.57 2.84 -7.52
N THR A 192 19.05 3.88 -6.85
CA THR A 192 17.63 4.10 -6.57
C THR A 192 16.99 5.09 -7.55
N ALA A 193 17.78 5.92 -8.21
CA ALA A 193 17.30 6.93 -9.16
C ALA A 193 17.02 6.35 -10.55
N LEU A 194 17.73 5.28 -10.94
CA LEU A 194 17.63 4.66 -12.26
C LEU A 194 16.65 3.49 -12.30
N ASN A 195 15.60 3.54 -11.47
CA ASN A 195 14.56 2.53 -11.48
C ASN A 195 13.62 2.74 -12.67
N THR A 196 13.09 1.64 -13.19
CA THR A 196 12.14 1.69 -14.30
C THR A 196 10.77 2.10 -13.79
N THR A 197 10.22 3.16 -14.39
CA THR A 197 8.86 3.63 -14.17
C THR A 197 7.90 2.68 -14.90
N GLU A 198 7.27 1.80 -14.13
CA GLU A 198 6.28 0.84 -14.60
C GLU A 198 5.14 0.68 -13.59
N VAL A 199 4.00 0.16 -14.06
CA VAL A 199 2.88 -0.18 -13.19
C VAL A 199 3.26 -1.41 -12.36
N PRO A 200 3.28 -1.34 -11.01
CA PRO A 200 3.65 -2.50 -10.19
C PRO A 200 2.70 -3.67 -10.42
N ARG A 201 3.21 -4.91 -10.32
CA ARG A 201 2.42 -6.13 -10.54
C ARG A 201 1.12 -6.17 -9.73
N GLY A 202 1.18 -5.79 -8.45
CA GLY A 202 -0.02 -5.76 -7.60
C GLY A 202 -1.10 -4.83 -8.16
N ILE A 203 -0.72 -3.69 -8.75
CA ILE A 203 -1.67 -2.78 -9.40
C ILE A 203 -2.19 -3.34 -10.72
N GLN A 204 -1.34 -4.03 -11.50
CA GLN A 204 -1.78 -4.73 -12.71
C GLN A 204 -2.83 -5.82 -12.39
N GLU A 205 -2.66 -6.54 -11.28
CA GLU A 205 -3.64 -7.51 -10.77
C GLU A 205 -4.97 -6.82 -10.44
N LEU A 206 -4.95 -5.66 -9.77
CA LEU A 206 -6.16 -4.86 -9.51
C LEU A 206 -6.84 -4.36 -10.80
N PHE A 207 -6.08 -3.99 -11.81
CA PHE A 207 -6.62 -3.59 -13.11
C PHE A 207 -7.33 -4.72 -13.84
N ASN A 208 -6.93 -5.96 -13.60
CA ASN A 208 -7.51 -7.15 -14.21
C ASN A 208 -8.55 -7.85 -13.34
N ASP A 209 -8.77 -7.34 -12.12
CA ASP A 209 -9.79 -7.85 -11.21
C ASP A 209 -11.20 -7.64 -11.75
N ASP A 210 -12.08 -8.63 -11.57
CA ASP A 210 -13.47 -8.56 -12.02
C ASP A 210 -14.21 -7.33 -11.45
N CYS A 211 -13.91 -6.92 -10.21
CA CYS A 211 -14.49 -5.72 -9.60
C CYS A 211 -14.07 -4.43 -10.31
N CYS A 212 -12.92 -4.40 -10.98
CA CYS A 212 -12.46 -3.27 -11.80
C CYS A 212 -12.97 -3.37 -13.25
N VAL A 213 -13.01 -4.58 -13.80
CA VAL A 213 -13.42 -4.81 -15.20
C VAL A 213 -14.93 -4.62 -15.39
N LYS A 214 -15.74 -5.11 -14.45
CA LYS A 214 -17.20 -5.16 -14.53
C LYS A 214 -17.83 -4.23 -13.49
N LEU A 215 -17.70 -2.93 -13.70
CA LEU A 215 -18.33 -1.95 -12.83
C LEU A 215 -19.86 -2.01 -12.94
N THR A 216 -20.53 -1.80 -11.82
CA THR A 216 -21.99 -1.70 -11.70
C THR A 216 -22.37 -0.49 -10.84
N GLU A 217 -23.66 -0.17 -10.77
CA GLU A 217 -24.18 0.87 -9.90
C GLU A 217 -23.87 0.61 -8.41
N GLN A 218 -23.62 -0.64 -8.03
CA GLN A 218 -23.27 -1.03 -6.66
C GLN A 218 -21.75 -1.03 -6.40
N SER A 219 -20.91 -0.80 -7.42
CA SER A 219 -19.46 -0.79 -7.26
C SER A 219 -19.01 0.28 -6.26
N PRO A 220 -18.17 -0.08 -5.26
CA PRO A 220 -17.59 0.89 -4.33
C PRO A 220 -16.71 1.93 -5.03
N SER A 221 -16.56 3.11 -4.43
CA SER A 221 -15.73 4.20 -4.95
C SER A 221 -14.29 3.76 -5.24
N PHE A 222 -13.72 2.88 -4.42
CA PHE A 222 -12.38 2.32 -4.63
C PHE A 222 -12.22 1.69 -6.03
N TRP A 223 -13.14 0.81 -6.43
CA TRP A 223 -13.04 0.12 -7.72
C TRP A 223 -13.31 1.03 -8.91
N ILE A 224 -14.17 2.05 -8.74
CA ILE A 224 -14.38 3.10 -9.74
C ILE A 224 -13.09 3.90 -9.93
N LEU A 225 -12.39 4.24 -8.84
CA LEU A 225 -11.12 4.94 -8.88
C LEU A 225 -9.98 4.10 -9.47
N VAL A 226 -9.89 2.82 -9.12
CA VAL A 226 -8.94 1.87 -9.75
C VAL A 226 -9.21 1.78 -11.25
N ARG A 227 -10.48 1.77 -11.68
CA ARG A 227 -10.82 1.79 -13.09
C ARG A 227 -10.43 3.11 -13.76
N ALA A 228 -10.69 4.25 -13.13
CA ALA A 228 -10.27 5.56 -13.65
C ALA A 228 -8.74 5.64 -13.80
N LEU A 229 -8.00 5.09 -12.85
CA LEU A 229 -6.54 4.96 -12.90
C LEU A 229 -6.09 4.07 -14.08
N LYS A 230 -6.80 2.97 -14.34
CA LYS A 230 -6.54 2.11 -15.51
C LYS A 230 -6.75 2.85 -16.83
N GLU A 231 -7.82 3.63 -16.95
CA GLU A 231 -8.08 4.44 -18.14
C GLU A 231 -6.97 5.50 -18.32
N PHE A 232 -6.60 6.22 -17.25
CA PHE A 232 -5.47 7.17 -17.28
C PHE A 232 -4.18 6.52 -17.77
N VAL A 233 -3.83 5.35 -17.26
CA VAL A 233 -2.63 4.61 -17.68
C VAL A 233 -2.67 4.30 -19.18
N ALA A 234 -3.84 3.99 -19.73
CA ALA A 234 -4.00 3.70 -21.16
C ALA A 234 -3.98 4.96 -22.05
N SER A 235 -4.36 6.13 -21.51
CA SER A 235 -4.38 7.40 -22.24
C SER A 235 -3.25 8.36 -21.84
N GLU A 236 -3.48 9.30 -20.94
CA GLU A 236 -2.56 10.40 -20.60
C GLU A 236 -1.28 9.90 -19.93
N GLY A 237 -1.38 8.80 -19.19
CA GLY A 237 -0.28 8.17 -18.47
C GLY A 237 0.69 7.38 -19.35
N GLN A 238 0.33 7.08 -20.60
CA GLN A 238 1.20 6.39 -21.58
C GLN A 238 1.87 5.12 -21.02
N GLY A 239 1.08 4.28 -20.35
CA GLY A 239 1.54 3.06 -19.70
C GLY A 239 2.15 3.25 -18.31
N THR A 240 2.06 4.45 -17.73
CA THR A 240 2.55 4.76 -16.38
C THR A 240 1.45 5.31 -15.48
N LEU A 241 1.62 5.14 -14.17
CA LEU A 241 0.73 5.73 -13.15
C LEU A 241 0.90 7.26 -13.08
N PRO A 242 -0.05 8.00 -12.49
CA PRO A 242 0.08 9.43 -12.18
C PRO A 242 1.38 9.71 -11.43
N VAL A 243 1.99 10.87 -11.69
CA VAL A 243 3.17 11.32 -10.95
C VAL A 243 2.80 11.55 -9.49
N ARG A 244 3.60 11.00 -8.56
CA ARG A 244 3.38 11.16 -7.09
C ARG A 244 3.44 12.62 -6.64
N GLY A 245 4.30 13.41 -7.27
CA GLY A 245 4.42 14.85 -7.02
C GLY A 245 5.38 15.24 -5.89
N THR A 246 5.90 14.26 -5.14
CA THR A 246 6.91 14.46 -4.10
C THR A 246 8.29 14.03 -4.60
N ILE A 247 9.33 14.69 -4.09
CA ILE A 247 10.73 14.33 -4.29
C ILE A 247 11.43 14.34 -2.92
N PRO A 248 12.49 13.53 -2.72
CA PRO A 248 13.23 13.52 -1.46
C PRO A 248 13.95 14.86 -1.23
N ASP A 249 14.31 15.13 0.02
CA ASP A 249 15.21 16.23 0.34
C ASP A 249 16.60 16.01 -0.29
N MET A 250 17.32 17.09 -0.58
CA MET A 250 18.64 17.04 -1.20
C MET A 250 19.44 18.32 -1.04
N ILE A 251 20.76 18.20 -1.18
CA ILE A 251 21.67 19.34 -1.10
C ILE A 251 21.52 20.19 -2.37
N ALA A 252 20.87 21.35 -2.21
CA ALA A 252 20.65 22.32 -3.27
C ALA A 252 20.37 23.72 -2.72
N ASP A 253 20.47 24.74 -3.57
CA ASP A 253 19.93 26.06 -3.26
C ASP A 253 18.41 25.98 -3.10
N SER A 254 17.86 26.68 -2.10
CA SER A 254 16.42 26.65 -1.79
C SER A 254 15.56 26.99 -3.01
N SER A 255 15.99 27.94 -3.84
CA SER A 255 15.23 28.33 -5.04
C SER A 255 15.27 27.26 -6.12
N LYS A 256 16.40 26.56 -6.31
CA LYS A 256 16.54 25.45 -7.26
C LYS A 256 15.72 24.24 -6.81
N PHE A 257 15.78 23.90 -5.53
CA PHE A 257 14.98 22.82 -4.95
C PHE A 257 13.48 23.09 -5.07
N ILE A 258 13.01 24.27 -4.68
CA ILE A 258 11.59 24.64 -4.78
C ILE A 258 11.11 24.64 -6.24
N LYS A 259 11.93 25.12 -7.19
CA LYS A 259 11.59 25.07 -8.61
C LYS A 259 11.43 23.63 -9.10
N LEU A 260 12.38 22.74 -8.79
CA LEU A 260 12.29 21.32 -9.15
C LEU A 260 11.06 20.67 -8.51
N GLN A 261 10.83 20.88 -7.21
CA GLN A 261 9.67 20.35 -6.49
C GLN A 261 8.35 20.79 -7.13
N ASN A 262 8.25 22.06 -7.54
CA ASN A 262 7.04 22.58 -8.20
C ASN A 262 6.78 21.91 -9.56
N VAL A 263 7.81 21.52 -10.32
CA VAL A 263 7.64 20.79 -11.58
C VAL A 263 6.91 19.47 -11.35
N TYR A 264 7.32 18.68 -10.34
CA TYR A 264 6.63 17.44 -9.97
C TYR A 264 5.23 17.70 -9.42
N ARG A 265 5.07 18.71 -8.56
CA ARG A 265 3.78 19.04 -7.94
C ARG A 265 2.74 19.46 -8.98
N GLU A 266 3.11 20.30 -9.94
CA GLU A 266 2.20 20.72 -11.00
C GLU A 266 1.86 19.57 -11.95
N LYS A 267 2.83 18.71 -12.26
CA LYS A 267 2.56 17.49 -13.04
C LYS A 267 1.59 16.55 -12.31
N ALA A 268 1.77 16.32 -11.01
CA ALA A 268 0.86 15.52 -10.20
C ALA A 268 -0.56 16.10 -10.18
N LYS A 269 -0.72 17.42 -10.08
CA LYS A 269 -2.03 18.08 -10.20
C LYS A 269 -2.68 17.85 -11.58
N LYS A 270 -1.91 17.95 -12.66
CA LYS A 270 -2.40 17.68 -14.03
C LYS A 270 -2.86 16.23 -14.17
N ASP A 271 -2.07 15.28 -13.68
CA ASP A 271 -2.41 13.86 -13.74
C ASP A 271 -3.63 13.53 -12.89
N MET A 272 -3.72 14.08 -11.68
CA MET A 272 -4.88 13.95 -10.80
C MET A 272 -6.15 14.48 -11.47
N ALA A 273 -6.09 15.63 -12.16
CA ALA A 273 -7.24 16.17 -12.90
C ALA A 273 -7.68 15.22 -14.04
N ALA A 274 -6.74 14.59 -14.74
CA ALA A 274 -7.05 13.61 -15.78
C ALA A 274 -7.73 12.34 -15.20
N VAL A 275 -7.19 11.80 -14.10
CA VAL A 275 -7.82 10.67 -13.38
C VAL A 275 -9.23 11.04 -12.90
N GLY A 276 -9.40 12.25 -12.37
CA GLY A 276 -10.70 12.78 -11.94
C GLY A 276 -11.71 12.87 -13.09
N ALA A 277 -11.26 13.29 -14.27
CA ALA A 277 -12.12 13.34 -15.46
C ALA A 277 -12.58 11.93 -15.89
N HIS A 278 -11.72 10.92 -15.81
CA HIS A 278 -12.10 9.52 -16.06
C HIS A 278 -13.08 9.01 -15.00
N ALA A 279 -12.84 9.29 -13.73
CA ALA A 279 -13.74 8.91 -12.64
C ALA A 279 -15.14 9.54 -12.82
N ALA A 280 -15.21 10.83 -13.17
CA ALA A 280 -16.47 11.53 -13.42
C ALA A 280 -17.25 10.90 -14.59
N LYS A 281 -16.58 10.54 -15.69
CA LYS A 281 -17.21 9.84 -16.84
C LYS A 281 -17.75 8.47 -16.44
N LEU A 282 -16.99 7.71 -15.65
CA LEU A 282 -17.41 6.40 -15.14
C LEU A 282 -18.64 6.54 -14.24
N LEU A 283 -18.63 7.49 -13.30
CA LEU A 283 -19.78 7.77 -12.43
C LEU A 283 -21.05 8.10 -13.23
N GLN A 284 -20.94 8.98 -14.24
CA GLN A 284 -22.06 9.31 -15.13
C GLN A 284 -22.60 8.07 -15.85
N SER A 285 -21.71 7.20 -16.36
CA SER A 285 -22.13 5.96 -17.04
C SER A 285 -22.82 4.94 -16.11
N LEU A 286 -22.55 5.04 -14.81
CA LEU A 286 -23.14 4.20 -13.75
C LEU A 286 -24.34 4.88 -13.07
N GLY A 287 -24.84 6.01 -13.60
CA GLY A 287 -25.97 6.73 -13.00
C GLY A 287 -25.67 7.36 -11.64
N LYS A 288 -24.39 7.52 -11.27
CA LYS A 288 -23.95 8.14 -10.01
C LYS A 288 -23.64 9.62 -10.21
N ALA A 289 -23.81 10.40 -9.15
CA ALA A 289 -23.40 11.80 -9.15
C ALA A 289 -21.88 11.91 -9.38
N PRO A 290 -21.40 12.73 -10.32
CA PRO A 290 -19.97 12.95 -10.57
C PRO A 290 -19.20 13.40 -9.32
N GLU A 291 -19.86 14.09 -8.40
CA GLU A 291 -19.30 14.65 -7.18
C GLU A 291 -19.31 13.65 -6.00
N SER A 292 -19.75 12.41 -6.24
CA SER A 292 -19.79 11.37 -5.20
C SER A 292 -18.40 10.91 -4.71
N ILE A 293 -17.35 11.23 -5.46
CA ILE A 293 -15.96 11.05 -5.05
C ILE A 293 -15.37 12.43 -4.79
N SER A 294 -14.89 12.66 -3.56
CA SER A 294 -14.30 13.93 -3.19
C SER A 294 -12.92 14.15 -3.81
N GLU A 295 -12.51 15.41 -3.99
CA GLU A 295 -11.15 15.76 -4.40
C GLU A 295 -10.10 15.19 -3.43
N ARG A 296 -10.43 15.11 -2.14
CA ARG A 296 -9.56 14.52 -1.11
C ARG A 296 -9.33 13.02 -1.37
N GLU A 297 -10.36 12.26 -1.69
CA GLU A 297 -10.24 10.84 -2.04
C GLU A 297 -9.43 10.64 -3.32
N LEU A 298 -9.67 11.47 -4.34
CA LEU A 298 -8.94 11.43 -5.60
C LEU A 298 -7.45 11.74 -5.39
N LYS A 299 -7.13 12.76 -4.60
CA LYS A 299 -5.76 13.11 -4.24
C LYS A 299 -5.08 11.96 -3.50
N LEU A 300 -5.74 11.41 -2.47
CA LEU A 300 -5.21 10.29 -1.69
C LEU A 300 -4.92 9.07 -2.59
N LEU A 301 -5.80 8.79 -3.55
CA LEU A 301 -5.60 7.73 -4.54
C LEU A 301 -4.38 8.01 -5.43
N CYS A 302 -4.26 9.22 -6.00
CA CYS A 302 -3.16 9.54 -6.92
C CYS A 302 -1.80 9.52 -6.21
N ASP A 303 -1.73 10.07 -5.00
CA ASP A 303 -0.53 10.04 -4.15
C ASP A 303 -0.09 8.59 -3.84
N ASN A 304 -1.04 7.66 -3.76
CA ASN A 304 -0.80 6.25 -3.41
C ASN A 304 -1.06 5.27 -4.55
N ALA A 305 -1.09 5.72 -5.81
CA ALA A 305 -1.52 4.91 -6.94
C ALA A 305 -0.68 3.63 -7.13
N ALA A 306 0.61 3.70 -6.76
CA ALA A 306 1.54 2.56 -6.81
C ALA A 306 1.40 1.59 -5.62
N PHE A 307 0.63 1.96 -4.59
CA PHE A 307 0.60 1.30 -3.29
C PHE A 307 -0.78 0.76 -2.91
N LEU A 308 -1.76 0.82 -3.81
CA LEU A 308 -3.08 0.27 -3.57
C LEU A 308 -3.00 -1.23 -3.23
N ARG A 309 -3.78 -1.66 -2.24
CA ARG A 309 -3.88 -3.06 -1.83
C ARG A 309 -5.33 -3.49 -1.68
N VAL A 310 -5.58 -4.74 -2.00
CA VAL A 310 -6.85 -5.40 -1.71
C VAL A 310 -6.55 -6.71 -0.99
N VAL A 311 -7.18 -6.89 0.17
CA VAL A 311 -7.08 -8.12 0.96
C VAL A 311 -8.45 -8.80 0.95
N ARG A 312 -8.50 -10.06 0.53
CA ARG A 312 -9.71 -10.89 0.59
C ARG A 312 -9.42 -12.10 1.46
N CYS A 313 -10.11 -12.22 2.59
CA CYS A 313 -10.00 -13.39 3.44
C CYS A 313 -10.99 -14.47 2.99
N ARG A 314 -10.61 -15.72 3.17
CA ARG A 314 -11.56 -16.83 3.10
C ARG A 314 -12.53 -16.77 4.28
N SER A 315 -13.77 -17.20 4.07
CA SER A 315 -14.72 -17.35 5.17
C SER A 315 -14.26 -18.43 6.15
N LEU A 316 -14.76 -18.37 7.38
CA LEU A 316 -14.48 -19.42 8.36
C LEU A 316 -15.12 -20.76 7.97
N ALA A 317 -16.26 -20.72 7.29
CA ALA A 317 -16.94 -21.92 6.78
C ALA A 317 -16.05 -22.67 5.77
N GLU A 318 -15.39 -21.95 4.88
CA GLU A 318 -14.45 -22.52 3.91
C GLU A 318 -13.19 -23.12 4.55
N GLU A 319 -12.72 -22.54 5.65
CA GLU A 319 -11.58 -23.09 6.41
C GLU A 319 -11.96 -24.39 7.14
N TYR A 320 -13.20 -24.51 7.62
CA TYR A 320 -13.66 -25.64 8.43
C TYR A 320 -14.27 -26.79 7.61
N SER A 321 -14.64 -26.53 6.37
CA SER A 321 -15.25 -27.51 5.47
C SER A 321 -14.24 -28.53 4.96
N LEU A 322 -14.64 -29.80 4.95
CA LEU A 322 -13.83 -30.94 4.46
C LEU A 322 -13.46 -30.83 2.97
N ASN A 323 -14.22 -30.07 2.19
CA ASN A 323 -14.01 -29.96 0.75
C ASN A 323 -13.15 -28.76 0.37
N THR A 324 -13.00 -27.78 1.26
CA THR A 324 -12.38 -26.49 0.92
C THR A 324 -11.24 -26.11 1.84
N PHE A 325 -11.01 -26.75 2.99
CA PHE A 325 -9.86 -26.42 3.83
C PHE A 325 -8.54 -26.47 3.05
N ASN A 326 -7.60 -25.57 3.36
CA ASN A 326 -6.34 -25.45 2.60
C ASN A 326 -5.36 -26.56 3.00
N LYS A 327 -5.61 -27.78 2.51
CA LYS A 327 -4.75 -28.94 2.80
C LYS A 327 -3.31 -28.73 2.35
N ASP A 328 -3.10 -28.04 1.22
CA ASP A 328 -1.79 -27.94 0.59
C ASP A 328 -0.86 -27.04 1.43
N GLU A 329 -1.38 -25.94 1.97
CA GLU A 329 -0.66 -25.07 2.91
C GLU A 329 -0.38 -25.75 4.25
N ILE A 330 -1.35 -26.52 4.77
CA ILE A 330 -1.12 -27.29 6.00
C ILE A 330 0.01 -28.32 5.77
N ILE A 331 -0.05 -29.08 4.67
CA ILE A 331 0.94 -30.13 4.37
C ILE A 331 2.33 -29.50 4.16
N SER A 332 2.44 -28.41 3.41
CA SER A 332 3.74 -27.78 3.14
C SER A 332 4.43 -27.26 4.40
N HIS A 333 3.67 -26.79 5.40
CA HIS A 333 4.23 -26.35 6.68
C HIS A 333 4.60 -27.52 7.61
N MET A 334 3.94 -28.67 7.47
CA MET A 334 4.20 -29.86 8.30
C MET A 334 5.52 -30.57 7.98
N ASP A 335 6.19 -30.23 6.87
CA ASP A 335 7.56 -30.69 6.57
C ASP A 335 8.56 -30.26 7.66
N ASN A 336 8.25 -29.16 8.38
CA ASN A 336 8.94 -28.76 9.59
C ASN A 336 8.11 -29.17 10.83
N PRO A 337 8.56 -30.16 11.63
CA PRO A 337 7.86 -30.58 12.85
C PRO A 337 7.65 -29.47 13.89
N ASP A 338 8.48 -28.43 13.88
CA ASP A 338 8.42 -27.30 14.79
C ASP A 338 7.63 -26.10 14.24
N SER A 339 7.00 -26.25 13.07
CA SER A 339 6.15 -25.20 12.51
C SER A 339 4.95 -24.90 13.43
N GLU A 340 4.62 -23.61 13.56
CA GLU A 340 3.49 -23.13 14.35
C GLU A 340 2.14 -23.64 13.82
N ILE A 341 2.08 -24.18 12.60
CA ILE A 341 0.87 -24.86 12.08
C ILE A 341 0.45 -26.04 12.98
N VAL A 342 1.41 -26.69 13.65
CA VAL A 342 1.11 -27.75 14.62
C VAL A 342 0.26 -27.21 15.77
N LEU A 343 0.52 -25.99 16.22
CA LEU A 343 -0.28 -25.34 17.27
C LEU A 343 -1.72 -25.09 16.80
N TYR A 344 -1.92 -24.71 15.54
CA TYR A 344 -3.26 -24.63 14.95
C TYR A 344 -3.98 -25.99 14.97
N LEU A 345 -3.33 -27.07 14.52
CA LEU A 345 -3.90 -28.42 14.55
C LEU A 345 -4.22 -28.89 15.97
N MET A 346 -3.37 -28.56 16.94
CA MET A 346 -3.63 -28.83 18.36
C MET A 346 -4.86 -28.06 18.87
N LEU A 347 -5.04 -26.79 18.51
CA LEU A 347 -6.26 -26.03 18.85
C LEU A 347 -7.52 -26.66 18.24
N ARG A 348 -7.47 -27.13 17.00
CA ARG A 348 -8.58 -27.89 16.37
C ARG A 348 -8.89 -29.18 17.14
N THR A 349 -7.85 -29.86 17.62
CA THR A 349 -7.99 -31.10 18.42
C THR A 349 -8.59 -30.82 19.79
N VAL A 350 -8.14 -29.75 20.46
CA VAL A 350 -8.70 -29.29 21.75
C VAL A 350 -10.19 -28.95 21.62
N ASN A 351 -10.60 -28.29 20.52
CA ASN A 351 -12.02 -28.02 20.27
C ASN A 351 -12.84 -29.30 20.09
N ARG A 352 -12.31 -30.27 19.34
CA ARG A 352 -12.95 -31.57 19.18
C ARG A 352 -13.11 -32.28 20.52
N PHE A 353 -12.07 -32.26 21.36
CA PHE A 353 -12.12 -32.81 22.71
C PHE A 353 -13.21 -32.13 23.55
N TYR A 354 -13.24 -30.79 23.56
CA TYR A 354 -14.25 -30.02 24.29
C TYR A 354 -15.67 -30.39 23.84
N LYS A 355 -15.90 -30.52 22.54
CA LYS A 355 -17.20 -30.93 21.98
C LYS A 355 -17.60 -32.34 22.42
N GLN A 356 -16.65 -33.26 22.55
CA GLN A 356 -16.92 -34.65 22.95
C GLN A 356 -17.10 -34.82 24.46
N HIS A 357 -16.40 -34.03 25.26
CA HIS A 357 -16.29 -34.25 26.70
C HIS A 357 -16.91 -33.14 27.57
N GLY A 358 -17.36 -32.03 26.99
CA GLY A 358 -17.94 -30.90 27.70
C GLY A 358 -16.96 -30.12 28.59
N ARG A 359 -15.66 -30.41 28.50
CA ARG A 359 -14.58 -29.77 29.27
C ARG A 359 -13.29 -29.71 28.45
N TYR A 360 -12.38 -28.82 28.82
CA TYR A 360 -11.05 -28.75 28.20
C TYR A 360 -10.12 -29.85 28.73
N PRO A 361 -9.15 -30.33 27.94
CA PRO A 361 -8.14 -31.28 28.43
C PRO A 361 -7.38 -30.73 29.63
N GLY A 362 -7.16 -31.56 30.66
CA GLY A 362 -6.43 -31.19 31.87
C GLY A 362 -7.23 -30.40 32.92
N MET A 363 -8.51 -30.10 32.66
CA MET A 363 -9.46 -29.49 33.60
C MET A 363 -10.34 -30.51 34.30
#